data_AF-A0A483A9H8-F1
#
_entry.id   AF-A0A483A9H8-F1
#
_cell.length_a   1.000
_cell.length_b   1.000
_cell.length_c   1.000
_cell.angle_alpha   90.00
_cell.angle_beta   90.00
_cell.angle_gamma   90.00
#
_symmetry.space_group_name_H-M   'P 1'
#
loop_
_entity.id
_entity.type
_entity.pdbx_description
1 polymer ?
#
loop_
_entity_poly.entity_id
_entity_poly.type
_entity_poly.pdbx_seq_one_letter_code
_entity_poly.pdbx_strand_id
1 'polypeptide(L)'
;MPVGQGVNLILQGGKEIIKRFGVDGLKKVVGKLRFKQIVKWSRTPRSIQDRLTLEAAKKGAGERIMKDIPLKDPRFKEMYKMEYKVKSQQGKDSVIHYIRDPKTGKNFDFKFKKHSN
;
A
#
# COMPACT_ATOMS: atom_id res chain seq x y z
N MET A 1 13.33 -7.90 32.29
CA MET A 1 12.38 -7.80 31.17
C MET A 1 10.99 -7.60 31.76
N PRO A 2 10.27 -6.53 31.39
CA PRO A 2 8.81 -6.59 31.43
C PRO A 2 8.20 -6.07 30.12
N VAL A 3 7.54 -6.98 29.42
CA VAL A 3 6.63 -6.71 28.31
C VAL A 3 5.28 -6.41 28.94
N GLY A 4 4.72 -5.20 28.81
CA GLY A 4 3.37 -4.98 29.36
C GLY A 4 2.77 -3.57 29.40
N GLN A 5 3.50 -2.49 29.15
CA GLN A 5 2.95 -1.13 29.34
C GLN A 5 2.24 -0.51 28.12
N GLY A 6 2.31 -1.11 26.93
CA GLY A 6 1.76 -0.49 25.70
C GLY A 6 0.26 -0.73 25.42
N VAL A 7 -0.34 -1.76 26.02
CA VAL A 7 -1.74 -2.16 25.72
C VAL A 7 -2.78 -1.48 26.62
N ASN A 8 -2.39 -0.98 27.79
CA ASN A 8 -3.35 -0.46 28.78
C ASN A 8 -3.83 0.97 28.47
N LEU A 9 -2.99 1.79 27.80
CA LEU A 9 -3.35 3.18 27.46
C LEU A 9 -4.46 3.28 26.40
N ILE A 10 -4.50 2.33 25.45
CA ILE A 10 -5.53 2.28 24.40
C ILE A 10 -6.88 1.84 24.98
N LEU A 11 -6.86 0.97 26.01
CA LEU A 11 -8.07 0.48 26.68
C LEU A 11 -8.69 1.50 27.64
N GLN A 12 -7.86 2.31 28.32
CA GLN A 12 -8.37 3.37 29.21
C GLN A 12 -9.01 4.53 28.41
N GLY A 13 -8.39 4.98 27.32
CA GLY A 13 -8.99 6.00 26.44
C GLY A 13 -10.27 5.52 25.74
N GLY A 14 -10.34 4.24 25.37
CA GLY A 14 -11.52 3.66 24.73
C GLY A 14 -12.77 3.66 25.63
N LYS A 15 -12.63 3.37 26.93
CA LYS A 15 -13.75 3.33 27.88
C LYS A 15 -14.42 4.69 28.10
N GLU A 16 -13.65 5.78 28.03
CA GLU A 16 -14.17 7.14 28.25
C GLU A 16 -14.95 7.66 27.03
N ILE A 17 -14.53 7.29 25.81
CA ILE A 17 -15.19 7.66 24.55
C ILE A 17 -16.53 6.94 24.40
N ILE A 18 -16.62 5.66 24.82
CA ILE A 18 -17.86 4.86 24.75
C ILE A 18 -18.94 5.43 25.68
N LYS A 19 -18.57 5.96 26.86
CA LYS A 19 -19.50 6.63 27.77
C LYS A 19 -20.07 7.94 27.22
N ARG A 20 -19.33 8.63 26.34
CA ARG A 20 -19.68 10.00 25.88
C ARG A 20 -20.36 10.06 24.52
N PHE A 21 -20.11 9.08 23.64
CA PHE A 21 -20.63 9.07 22.26
C PHE A 21 -21.52 7.86 21.93
N GLY A 22 -21.63 6.87 22.82
CA GLY A 22 -22.34 5.62 22.55
C GLY A 22 -21.67 4.77 21.45
N VAL A 23 -22.08 3.51 21.33
CA VAL A 23 -21.53 2.55 20.35
C VAL A 23 -21.75 3.02 18.90
N ASP A 24 -22.80 3.80 18.67
CA ASP A 24 -23.18 4.34 17.36
C ASP A 24 -22.24 5.47 16.87
N GLY A 25 -21.85 6.37 17.79
CA GLY A 25 -20.84 7.39 17.51
C GLY A 25 -19.48 6.77 17.16
N LEU A 26 -19.09 5.68 17.85
CA LEU A 26 -17.87 4.95 17.56
C LEU A 26 -17.90 4.30 16.16
N LYS A 27 -19.03 3.66 15.77
CA LYS A 27 -19.20 3.13 14.41
C LYS A 27 -19.05 4.20 13.33
N LYS A 28 -19.57 5.41 13.56
CA LYS A 28 -19.49 6.52 12.60
C LYS A 28 -18.06 7.07 12.46
N VAL A 29 -17.34 7.19 13.58
CA VAL A 29 -15.92 7.65 13.58
C VAL A 29 -15.02 6.59 12.94
N VAL A 30 -15.20 5.31 13.30
CA VAL A 30 -14.45 4.19 12.72
C VAL A 30 -14.78 4.03 11.23
N GLY A 31 -16.05 4.20 10.84
CA GLY A 31 -16.47 4.22 9.43
C GLY A 31 -15.81 5.35 8.64
N LYS A 32 -15.79 6.57 9.17
CA LYS A 32 -15.15 7.73 8.53
C LYS A 32 -13.63 7.60 8.40
N LEU A 33 -12.98 6.94 9.37
CA LEU A 33 -11.56 6.57 9.30
C LEU A 33 -11.27 5.49 8.24
N ARG A 34 -12.16 4.49 8.06
CA ARG A 34 -12.00 3.46 7.02
C ARG A 34 -12.19 3.98 5.59
N PHE A 35 -12.96 5.05 5.40
CA PHE A 35 -13.23 5.61 4.06
C PHE A 35 -12.09 6.47 3.47
N LYS A 36 -11.14 6.94 4.27
CA LYS A 36 -10.02 7.77 3.77
C LYS A 36 -8.88 6.96 3.12
N GLN A 37 -8.98 5.63 3.16
CA GLN A 37 -8.03 4.69 2.55
C GLN A 37 -8.60 3.96 1.32
N ILE A 38 -9.56 4.57 0.61
CA ILE A 38 -9.78 4.20 -0.79
C ILE A 38 -8.56 4.73 -1.55
N VAL A 39 -7.47 3.97 -1.49
CA VAL A 39 -6.30 4.18 -2.34
C VAL A 39 -6.85 4.21 -3.76
N LYS A 40 -6.82 5.37 -4.42
CA LYS A 40 -7.21 5.49 -5.83
C LYS A 40 -5.98 5.07 -6.62
N TRP A 41 -5.87 3.77 -6.90
CA TRP A 41 -4.76 3.24 -7.68
C TRP A 41 -4.82 3.92 -9.06
N SER A 42 -3.73 4.58 -9.46
CA SER A 42 -3.67 5.24 -10.77
C SER A 42 -2.71 4.51 -11.68
N ARG A 43 -2.95 4.60 -12.99
CA ARG A 43 -2.02 4.13 -14.02
C ARG A 43 -1.22 5.27 -14.64
N THR A 44 -1.65 6.51 -14.42
CA THR A 44 -1.02 7.70 -14.99
C THR A 44 -0.04 8.32 -14.01
N PRO A 45 1.21 8.60 -14.44
CA PRO A 45 2.17 9.34 -13.63
C PRO A 45 1.68 10.78 -13.45
N ARG A 46 1.83 11.34 -12.23
CA ARG A 46 1.42 12.73 -11.93
C ARG A 46 2.61 13.69 -11.87
N SER A 47 3.81 13.17 -11.64
CA SER A 47 5.04 13.95 -11.52
C SER A 47 6.19 13.35 -12.33
N ILE A 48 7.26 14.13 -12.52
CA ILE A 48 8.49 13.68 -13.18
C ILE A 48 9.06 12.44 -12.47
N GLN A 49 9.05 12.43 -11.15
CA GLN A 49 9.47 11.27 -10.35
C GLN A 49 8.63 10.03 -10.65
N ASP A 50 7.30 10.14 -10.80
CA ASP A 50 6.46 9.00 -11.19
C ASP A 50 6.80 8.50 -12.60
N ARG A 51 7.11 9.41 -13.53
CA ARG A 51 7.52 9.02 -14.90
C ARG A 51 8.82 8.21 -14.86
N LEU A 52 9.83 8.70 -14.15
CA LEU A 52 11.10 8.00 -13.94
C LEU A 52 10.88 6.64 -13.24
N THR A 53 10.00 6.61 -12.23
CA THR A 53 9.64 5.40 -11.49
C THR A 53 8.97 4.37 -12.40
N LEU A 54 8.08 4.81 -13.30
CA LEU A 54 7.43 3.95 -14.29
C LEU A 54 8.44 3.39 -15.29
N GLU A 55 9.36 4.21 -15.78
CA GLU A 55 10.41 3.77 -16.72
C GLU A 55 11.35 2.75 -16.06
N ALA A 56 11.77 2.99 -14.81
CA ALA A 56 12.56 2.04 -14.04
C ALA A 56 11.81 0.71 -13.82
N ALA A 57 10.51 0.77 -13.49
CA ALA A 57 9.68 -0.42 -13.37
C ALA A 57 9.52 -1.17 -14.71
N LYS A 58 9.40 -0.47 -15.84
CA LYS A 58 9.38 -1.07 -17.17
C LYS A 58 10.70 -1.77 -17.50
N LYS A 59 11.84 -1.20 -17.07
CA LYS A 59 13.17 -1.83 -17.17
C LYS A 59 13.36 -3.00 -16.19
N GLY A 60 12.44 -3.20 -15.24
CA GLY A 60 12.47 -4.30 -14.28
C GLY A 60 13.25 -4.03 -13.01
N ALA A 61 13.46 -2.76 -12.63
CA ALA A 61 14.23 -2.36 -11.44
C ALA A 61 13.53 -2.65 -10.08
N GLY A 62 12.33 -3.24 -10.08
CA GLY A 62 11.57 -3.57 -8.88
C GLY A 62 11.88 -4.94 -8.29
N GLU A 63 11.46 -5.10 -7.03
CA GLU A 63 11.74 -6.26 -6.20
C GLU A 63 10.51 -7.16 -6.04
N ARG A 64 10.75 -8.46 -5.82
CA ARG A 64 9.67 -9.43 -5.59
C ARG A 64 9.14 -9.34 -4.17
N ILE A 65 7.90 -8.87 -4.05
CA ILE A 65 7.21 -8.74 -2.77
C ILE A 65 6.44 -10.00 -2.35
N MET A 66 6.01 -10.83 -3.30
CA MET A 66 5.32 -12.09 -3.02
C MET A 66 6.17 -13.25 -3.49
N LYS A 67 6.91 -13.87 -2.56
CA LYS A 67 7.78 -15.02 -2.83
C LYS A 67 7.04 -16.36 -2.67
N ASP A 68 6.15 -16.44 -1.67
CA ASP A 68 5.53 -17.70 -1.24
C ASP A 68 4.03 -17.81 -1.59
N ILE A 69 3.38 -16.67 -1.85
CA ILE A 69 1.93 -16.60 -2.05
C ILE A 69 1.63 -16.41 -3.55
N PRO A 70 0.86 -17.30 -4.19
CA PRO A 70 0.43 -17.11 -5.57
C PRO A 70 -0.51 -15.90 -5.68
N LEU A 71 -0.47 -15.24 -6.84
CA LEU A 71 -1.43 -14.15 -7.10
C LEU A 71 -2.86 -14.72 -7.09
N LYS A 72 -3.78 -13.97 -6.45
CA LYS A 72 -5.20 -14.33 -6.39
C LYS A 72 -5.84 -14.41 -7.78
N ASP A 73 -5.33 -13.63 -8.73
CA ASP A 73 -5.85 -13.60 -10.08
C ASP A 73 -5.33 -14.82 -10.88
N PRO A 74 -6.21 -15.67 -11.42
CA PRO A 74 -5.82 -16.87 -12.15
C PRO A 74 -4.92 -16.58 -13.35
N ARG A 75 -5.04 -15.39 -13.98
CA ARG A 75 -4.24 -15.00 -15.15
C ARG A 75 -2.78 -14.75 -14.81
N PHE A 76 -2.48 -14.49 -13.53
CA PHE A 76 -1.16 -14.11 -13.05
C PHE A 76 -0.59 -15.11 -12.04
N LYS A 77 -1.20 -16.29 -11.88
CA LYS A 77 -0.86 -17.27 -10.83
C LYS A 77 0.61 -17.70 -10.81
N GLU A 78 1.21 -17.82 -11.98
CA GLU A 78 2.64 -18.18 -12.17
C GLU A 78 3.56 -16.97 -12.34
N MET A 79 3.02 -15.75 -12.24
CA MET A 79 3.79 -14.52 -12.41
C MET A 79 4.30 -13.98 -11.07
N TYR A 80 5.25 -13.06 -11.13
CA TYR A 80 5.81 -12.42 -9.94
C TYR A 80 5.21 -11.05 -9.73
N LYS A 81 4.71 -10.83 -8.52
CA LYS A 81 4.33 -9.49 -8.09
C LYS A 81 5.57 -8.71 -7.71
N MET A 82 5.81 -7.64 -8.45
CA MET A 82 6.96 -6.75 -8.30
C MET A 82 6.50 -5.43 -7.67
N GLU A 83 7.33 -4.84 -6.83
CA GLU A 83 7.15 -3.50 -6.28
C GLU A 83 8.43 -2.70 -6.53
N TYR A 84 8.28 -1.48 -7.01
CA TYR A 84 9.38 -0.53 -7.10
C TYR A 84 9.01 0.73 -6.33
N LYS A 85 9.88 1.12 -5.40
CA LYS A 85 9.68 2.25 -4.51
C LYS A 85 10.83 3.24 -4.68
N VAL A 86 10.48 4.48 -4.99
CA VAL A 86 11.41 5.60 -5.04
C VAL A 86 11.08 6.55 -3.90
N LYS A 87 12.06 6.76 -3.02
CA LYS A 87 11.98 7.78 -1.96
C LYS A 87 12.80 8.99 -2.39
N SER A 88 12.18 10.17 -2.41
CA SER A 88 12.89 11.43 -2.54
C SER A 88 13.33 11.94 -1.17
N GLN A 89 14.46 12.64 -1.11
CA GLN A 89 15.00 13.24 0.12
C GLN A 89 14.03 14.24 0.78
N GLN A 90 13.10 14.82 0.01
CA GLN A 90 12.05 15.73 0.49
C GLN A 90 10.83 15.01 1.08
N GLY A 91 10.91 13.70 1.35
CA GLY A 91 9.80 12.93 1.93
C GLY A 91 8.70 12.52 0.94
N LYS A 92 8.93 12.72 -0.37
CA LYS A 92 8.01 12.30 -1.41
C LYS A 92 8.31 10.86 -1.87
N ASP A 93 7.40 9.93 -1.58
CA ASP A 93 7.51 8.54 -2.04
C ASP A 93 6.61 8.28 -3.26
N SER A 94 7.18 7.67 -4.29
CA SER A 94 6.43 7.01 -5.36
C SER A 94 6.55 5.50 -5.20
N VAL A 95 5.41 4.80 -5.24
CA VAL A 95 5.36 3.34 -5.13
C VAL A 95 4.54 2.80 -6.30
N ILE A 96 5.18 2.00 -7.13
CA ILE A 96 4.56 1.33 -8.28
C ILE A 96 4.60 -0.18 -8.09
N HIS A 97 3.48 -0.81 -8.36
CA HIS A 97 3.33 -2.26 -8.41
C HIS A 97 3.20 -2.66 -9.87
N TYR A 98 3.81 -3.77 -10.24
CA TYR A 98 3.66 -4.36 -11.56
C TYR A 98 3.81 -5.88 -11.47
N ILE A 99 3.40 -6.57 -12.52
CA ILE A 99 3.54 -8.01 -12.63
C ILE A 99 4.67 -8.31 -13.62
N ARG A 100 5.58 -9.20 -13.25
CA ARG A 100 6.61 -9.71 -14.16
C ARG A 100 6.31 -11.15 -14.47
N ASP A 101 6.23 -11.46 -15.76
CA ASP A 101 6.10 -12.82 -16.22
C ASP A 101 7.51 -13.47 -16.30
N PRO A 102 7.78 -14.54 -15.54
CA PRO A 102 9.07 -15.21 -15.59
C PRO A 102 9.31 -15.98 -16.89
N LYS A 103 8.24 -16.39 -17.59
CA LYS A 103 8.34 -17.20 -18.81
C LYS A 103 8.81 -16.37 -20.01
N THR A 104 8.30 -15.14 -20.14
CA THR A 104 8.57 -14.22 -21.25
C THR A 104 9.49 -13.07 -20.87
N GLY A 105 9.75 -12.86 -19.58
CA GLY A 105 10.54 -11.74 -19.07
C GLY A 105 9.84 -10.37 -19.19
N LYS A 106 8.57 -10.34 -19.61
CA LYS A 106 7.81 -9.11 -19.84
C LYS A 106 7.16 -8.60 -18.56
N ASN A 107 7.01 -7.28 -18.48
CA ASN A 107 6.41 -6.58 -17.35
C ASN A 107 5.04 -6.00 -17.74
N PHE A 108 4.03 -6.19 -16.90
CA PHE A 108 2.63 -5.89 -17.17
C PHE A 108 1.93 -5.21 -15.97
N ASP A 109 0.76 -4.62 -16.22
CA ASP A 109 -0.16 -4.03 -15.22
C ASP A 109 0.53 -3.08 -14.22
N PHE A 110 1.22 -2.06 -14.74
CA PHE A 110 1.81 -1.00 -13.93
C PHE A 110 0.74 -0.16 -13.23
N LYS A 111 0.75 -0.17 -11.89
CA LYS A 111 -0.19 0.58 -11.05
C LYS A 111 0.53 1.30 -9.92
N PHE A 112 0.30 2.59 -9.82
CA PHE A 112 0.77 3.39 -8.69
C PHE A 112 -0.11 3.16 -7.48
N LYS A 113 0.51 2.65 -6.41
CA LYS A 113 -0.09 2.57 -5.08
C LYS A 113 0.02 3.91 -4.36
N LYS A 114 1.11 4.64 -4.60
CA LYS A 114 1.36 5.97 -4.04
C LYS A 114 2.05 6.84 -5.09
N HIS A 115 1.56 8.07 -5.22
CA HIS A 115 2.22 9.11 -6.01
C HIS A 115 3.04 10.02 -5.09
N SER A 116 4.17 10.48 -5.60
CA SER A 116 4.90 11.60 -5.04
C SER A 116 4.08 12.88 -5.28
N ASN A 117 3.31 13.32 -4.29
CA ASN A 117 2.65 14.64 -4.28
C ASN A 117 3.46 15.61 -3.43
#